data_AF-A0A2A9PDX9-F1
#
_entry.id   AF-A0A2A9PDX9-F1
#
_cell.length_a   1.000
_cell.length_b   1.000
_cell.length_c   1.000
_cell.angle_alpha   90.00
_cell.angle_beta   90.00
_cell.angle_gamma   90.00
#
_symmetry.space_group_name_H-M   'P 1'
#
loop_
_entity.id
_entity.type
_entity.pdbx_description
1 polymer ?
#
loop_
_entity_poly.entity_id
_entity_poly.type
_entity_poly.pdbx_seq_one_letter_code
_entity_poly.pdbx_strand_id
1 'polypeptide(L)'
;MVNLVNIFVAAGAVLASGVSALGKARVHNKCNFSVTAWSVGSKISGPFEIHSGKTFEEGYVQDHVTGGKAIKITQAVDGLNRGDPQTIFAYSLSGDTIFYDLSDAFGDAFTGNRLKVSGNSNACGRIVWLDGTPPAGSQVKSCTSTADVTLTLCA
;
A
#
# COMPACT_ATOMS: atom_id res chain seq x y z
N MET A 1 37.29 37.04 -49.65
CA MET A 1 37.01 37.53 -48.29
C MET A 1 35.87 36.72 -47.73
N VAL A 2 36.17 35.89 -46.74
CA VAL A 2 35.21 35.03 -46.04
C VAL A 2 34.62 35.85 -44.89
N ASN A 3 33.30 35.94 -44.77
CA ASN A 3 32.69 36.53 -43.58
C ASN A 3 31.78 35.50 -42.91
N LEU A 4 32.28 34.91 -41.84
CA LEU A 4 31.56 34.04 -40.92
C LEU A 4 30.96 34.93 -39.82
N VAL A 5 29.63 34.95 -39.71
CA VAL A 5 28.96 35.46 -38.50
C VAL A 5 28.53 34.24 -37.68
N ASN A 6 29.21 34.05 -36.55
CA ASN A 6 28.93 32.99 -35.59
C ASN A 6 27.58 33.21 -34.91
N ILE A 7 26.64 32.28 -35.12
CA ILE A 7 25.42 32.18 -34.33
C ILE A 7 25.75 31.36 -33.08
N PHE A 8 25.85 32.03 -31.92
CA PHE A 8 25.90 31.35 -30.63
C PHE A 8 24.48 30.94 -30.25
N VAL A 9 24.15 29.65 -30.42
CA VAL A 9 22.95 29.05 -29.85
C VAL A 9 23.27 28.66 -28.40
N ALA A 10 22.78 29.43 -27.44
CA ALA A 10 22.80 29.02 -26.04
C ALA A 10 21.71 27.95 -25.83
N ALA A 11 22.13 26.69 -25.79
CA ALA A 11 21.26 25.58 -25.41
C ALA A 11 21.00 25.62 -23.89
N GLY A 12 19.85 26.15 -23.49
CA GLY A 12 19.38 26.05 -22.11
C GLY A 12 18.98 24.60 -21.81
N ALA A 13 19.76 23.91 -20.98
CA ALA A 13 19.39 22.60 -20.46
C ALA A 13 18.24 22.77 -19.45
N VAL A 14 17.03 22.37 -19.84
CA VAL A 14 15.92 22.22 -18.91
C VAL A 14 16.17 20.94 -18.10
N LEU A 15 16.64 21.09 -16.86
CA LEU A 15 16.65 19.99 -15.90
C LEU A 15 15.20 19.70 -15.53
N ALA A 16 14.57 18.74 -16.21
CA ALA A 16 13.32 18.17 -15.75
C ALA A 16 13.61 17.43 -14.43
N SER A 17 13.25 18.03 -13.30
CA SER A 17 13.22 17.35 -12.02
C SER A 17 12.21 16.20 -12.13
N GLY A 18 12.72 14.99 -12.33
CA GLY A 18 11.93 13.76 -12.37
C GLY A 18 11.33 13.51 -10.99
N VAL A 19 10.13 14.03 -10.73
CA VAL A 19 9.31 13.55 -9.63
C VAL A 19 8.88 12.13 -10.00
N SER A 20 9.59 11.14 -9.48
CA SER A 20 9.15 9.75 -9.56
C SER A 20 7.78 9.65 -8.90
N ALA A 21 6.76 9.27 -9.66
CA ALA A 21 5.43 9.04 -9.10
C ALA A 21 5.52 7.85 -8.13
N LEU A 22 5.19 8.10 -6.86
CA LEU A 22 5.11 7.05 -5.84
C LEU A 22 4.03 6.03 -6.24
N GLY A 23 4.24 4.78 -5.84
CA GLY A 23 3.26 3.72 -5.97
C GLY A 23 2.13 3.84 -4.94
N LYS A 24 1.32 2.78 -4.87
CA LYS A 24 0.12 2.73 -4.03
C LYS A 24 0.10 1.54 -3.09
N ALA A 25 -0.48 1.75 -1.90
CA ALA A 25 -0.97 0.67 -1.04
C ALA A 25 -2.37 0.28 -1.51
N ARG A 26 -2.61 -1.00 -1.77
CA ARG A 26 -3.87 -1.48 -2.37
C ARG A 26 -4.43 -2.66 -1.60
N VAL A 27 -5.75 -2.74 -1.50
CA VAL A 27 -6.47 -3.89 -0.96
C VAL A 27 -7.45 -4.37 -2.03
N HIS A 28 -7.21 -5.55 -2.57
CA HIS A 28 -8.06 -6.20 -3.55
C HIS A 28 -8.89 -7.30 -2.88
N ASN A 29 -10.21 -7.16 -2.95
CA ASN A 29 -11.13 -8.12 -2.34
C ASN A 29 -11.53 -9.20 -3.35
N LYS A 30 -11.04 -10.44 -3.21
CA LYS A 30 -11.53 -11.60 -3.97
C LYS A 30 -12.52 -12.47 -3.19
N CYS A 31 -12.88 -12.07 -1.98
CA CYS A 31 -13.90 -12.76 -1.21
C CYS A 31 -15.26 -12.64 -1.90
N ASN A 32 -16.17 -13.57 -1.62
CA ASN A 32 -17.55 -13.52 -2.12
C ASN A 32 -18.47 -12.59 -1.29
N PHE A 33 -17.90 -11.79 -0.39
CA PHE A 33 -18.57 -10.81 0.46
C PHE A 33 -17.87 -9.46 0.41
N SER A 34 -18.59 -8.37 0.71
CA SER A 34 -18.02 -7.04 0.91
C SER A 34 -17.20 -7.00 2.21
N VAL A 35 -16.14 -6.20 2.20
CA VAL A 35 -15.36 -5.86 3.40
C VAL A 35 -15.29 -4.34 3.53
N THR A 36 -14.82 -3.84 4.65
CA THR A 36 -14.62 -2.40 4.85
C THR A 36 -13.18 -2.11 5.21
N ALA A 37 -12.62 -1.07 4.58
CA ALA A 37 -11.29 -0.57 4.87
C ALA A 37 -11.35 0.82 5.50
N TRP A 38 -10.41 1.08 6.39
CA TRP A 38 -10.11 2.41 6.92
C TRP A 38 -8.62 2.66 6.75
N SER A 39 -8.27 3.84 6.29
CA SER A 39 -6.89 4.26 6.30
C SER A 39 -6.60 5.05 7.57
N VAL A 40 -5.66 4.55 8.37
CA VAL A 40 -5.37 5.03 9.72
C VAL A 40 -3.91 5.49 9.79
N GLY A 41 -3.72 6.78 10.01
CA GLY A 41 -2.44 7.39 10.41
C GLY A 41 -2.70 8.49 11.45
N SER A 42 -2.04 9.63 11.30
CA SER A 42 -2.36 10.87 12.03
C SER A 42 -3.83 11.32 11.88
N LYS A 43 -4.46 10.91 10.78
CA LYS A 43 -5.89 11.06 10.52
C LYS A 43 -6.47 9.70 10.13
N ILE A 44 -7.75 9.52 10.43
CA ILE A 44 -8.53 8.35 10.00
C ILE A 44 -9.39 8.77 8.82
N SER A 45 -9.41 7.97 7.76
CA SER A 45 -10.36 8.08 6.65
C SER A 45 -11.07 6.75 6.40
N GLY A 46 -12.32 6.85 5.95
CA GLY A 46 -13.25 5.73 5.81
C GLY A 46 -14.53 5.95 6.63
N PRO A 47 -15.42 4.94 6.71
CA PRO A 47 -15.29 3.61 6.12
C PRO A 47 -15.33 3.62 4.58
N PHE A 48 -14.54 2.74 3.96
CA PHE A 48 -14.59 2.47 2.53
C PHE A 48 -15.04 1.03 2.29
N GLU A 49 -16.24 0.85 1.76
CA GLU A 49 -16.71 -0.48 1.40
C GLU A 49 -16.02 -0.99 0.14
N ILE A 50 -15.43 -2.18 0.21
CA ILE A 50 -14.79 -2.88 -0.89
C ILE A 50 -15.64 -4.08 -1.26
N HIS A 51 -16.44 -3.91 -2.30
CA HIS A 51 -17.26 -4.98 -2.85
C HIS A 51 -16.38 -6.11 -3.42
N SER A 52 -16.97 -7.30 -3.60
CA SER A 52 -16.29 -8.42 -4.25
C SER A 52 -15.75 -8.04 -5.63
N GLY A 53 -14.49 -8.42 -5.88
CA GLY A 53 -13.74 -8.10 -7.10
C GLY A 53 -13.27 -6.65 -7.21
N LYS A 54 -13.53 -5.79 -6.21
CA LYS A 54 -13.11 -4.38 -6.21
C LYS A 54 -11.82 -4.19 -5.41
N THR A 55 -11.25 -3.00 -5.57
CA THR A 55 -9.99 -2.61 -4.96
C THR A 55 -10.13 -1.25 -4.31
N PHE A 56 -9.69 -1.15 -3.05
CA PHE A 56 -9.35 0.11 -2.40
C PHE A 56 -7.87 0.42 -2.66
N GLU A 57 -7.52 1.67 -2.85
CA GLU A 57 -6.14 2.09 -3.00
C GLU A 57 -5.89 3.50 -2.48
N GLU A 58 -4.70 3.72 -1.94
CA GLU A 58 -4.20 5.04 -1.60
C GLU A 58 -2.73 5.20 -1.99
N GLY A 59 -2.34 6.42 -2.33
CA GLY A 59 -0.94 6.72 -2.61
C GLY A 59 -0.08 6.60 -1.34
N TYR A 60 1.19 6.24 -1.52
CA TYR A 60 2.12 6.31 -0.41
C TYR A 60 2.29 7.74 0.07
N VAL A 61 2.29 7.89 1.39
CA VAL A 61 2.54 9.16 2.07
C VAL A 61 3.50 8.91 3.21
N GLN A 62 4.31 9.90 3.52
CA GLN A 62 5.09 9.93 4.74
C GLN A 62 4.24 10.58 5.83
N ASP A 63 3.70 9.78 6.75
CA ASP A 63 3.02 10.32 7.93
C ASP A 63 4.08 10.63 9.00
N HIS A 64 4.39 11.91 9.18
CA HIS A 64 5.43 12.35 10.11
C HIS A 64 5.06 12.14 11.59
N VAL A 65 3.79 11.90 11.91
CA VAL A 65 3.34 11.70 13.30
C VAL A 65 3.41 10.22 13.67
N THR A 66 2.91 9.35 12.80
CA THR A 66 2.83 7.90 13.06
C THR A 66 3.94 7.08 12.40
N GLY A 67 4.75 7.68 11.53
CA GLY A 67 5.82 7.03 10.78
C GLY A 67 5.37 6.24 9.55
N GLY A 68 4.05 6.12 9.34
CA GLY A 68 3.42 5.32 8.28
C GLY A 68 1.91 5.30 8.43
N LYS A 69 1.24 4.51 7.60
CA LYS A 69 -0.22 4.31 7.67
C LYS A 69 -0.54 2.83 7.76
N ALA A 70 -1.72 2.55 8.31
CA ALA A 70 -2.30 1.23 8.40
C ALA A 70 -3.66 1.23 7.70
N ILE A 71 -3.80 0.39 6.67
CA ILE A 71 -5.11 0.08 6.11
C ILE A 71 -5.68 -1.05 6.98
N LYS A 72 -6.69 -0.74 7.79
CA LYS A 72 -7.37 -1.69 8.66
C LYS A 72 -8.60 -2.22 7.95
N ILE A 73 -8.79 -3.53 7.94
CA ILE A 73 -9.87 -4.21 7.22
C ILE A 73 -10.71 -5.03 8.20
N THR A 74 -12.02 -4.83 8.15
CA THR A 74 -13.00 -5.66 8.87
C THR A 74 -14.06 -6.18 7.90
N GLN A 75 -14.74 -7.27 8.26
CA GLN A 75 -15.87 -7.77 7.45
C GLN A 75 -17.14 -6.92 7.67
N ALA A 76 -17.36 -6.41 8.88
CA ALA A 76 -18.51 -5.56 9.20
C ALA A 76 -18.24 -4.10 8.79
N VAL A 77 -19.30 -3.39 8.37
CA VAL A 77 -19.24 -2.00 7.89
C VAL A 77 -18.71 -1.01 8.92
N ASP A 78 -18.99 -1.22 10.21
CA ASP A 78 -18.53 -0.35 11.30
C ASP A 78 -17.53 -1.06 12.23
N GLY A 79 -16.88 -2.12 11.74
CA GLY A 79 -16.09 -3.03 12.56
C GLY A 79 -14.92 -2.37 13.28
N LEU A 80 -14.32 -1.32 12.69
CA LEU A 80 -13.26 -0.55 13.35
C LEU A 80 -13.73 0.05 14.69
N ASN A 81 -14.92 0.65 14.72
CA ASN A 81 -15.43 1.36 15.90
C ASN A 81 -15.97 0.42 16.98
N ARG A 82 -16.41 -0.78 16.59
CA ARG A 82 -16.92 -1.80 17.52
C ARG A 82 -15.82 -2.67 18.13
N GLY A 83 -14.58 -2.56 17.63
CA GLY A 83 -13.49 -3.45 18.03
C GLY A 83 -13.65 -4.87 17.48
N ASP A 84 -14.27 -5.01 16.31
CA ASP A 84 -14.35 -6.29 15.61
C ASP A 84 -12.94 -6.75 15.17
N PRO A 85 -12.73 -8.06 14.88
CA PRO A 85 -11.48 -8.55 14.31
C PRO A 85 -11.01 -7.73 13.11
N GLN A 86 -9.72 -7.39 13.07
CA GLN A 86 -9.11 -6.51 12.08
C GLN A 86 -7.88 -7.16 11.51
N THR A 87 -7.81 -7.27 10.18
CA THR A 87 -6.54 -7.46 9.49
C THR A 87 -5.96 -6.11 9.12
N ILE A 88 -4.69 -5.91 9.43
CA ILE A 88 -3.99 -4.64 9.32
C ILE A 88 -2.89 -4.79 8.28
N PHE A 89 -3.01 -4.03 7.20
CA PHE A 89 -1.96 -3.86 6.20
C PHE A 89 -1.25 -2.53 6.44
N ALA A 90 -0.10 -2.59 7.10
CA ALA A 90 0.70 -1.42 7.44
C ALA A 90 1.74 -1.14 6.36
N TYR A 91 2.02 0.14 6.13
CA TYR A 91 3.11 0.58 5.27
C TYR A 91 3.79 1.86 5.79
N SER A 92 5.09 1.99 5.51
CA SER A 92 5.87 3.20 5.78
C SER A 92 6.84 3.51 4.63
N LEU A 93 6.84 4.77 4.21
CA LEU A 93 7.71 5.28 3.16
C LEU A 93 8.99 5.85 3.78
N SER A 94 10.15 5.37 3.34
CA SER A 94 11.47 5.88 3.74
C SER A 94 12.37 5.99 2.51
N GLY A 95 12.54 7.23 2.02
CA GLY A 95 13.25 7.50 0.77
C GLY A 95 12.64 6.72 -0.40
N ASP A 96 13.46 5.95 -1.11
CA ASP A 96 13.04 5.14 -2.26
C ASP A 96 12.53 3.73 -1.87
N THR A 97 12.29 3.48 -0.59
CA THR A 97 11.82 2.19 -0.08
C THR A 97 10.46 2.31 0.59
N ILE A 98 9.53 1.42 0.21
CA ILE A 98 8.30 1.17 0.96
C ILE A 98 8.50 -0.08 1.81
N PHE A 99 8.25 0.02 3.11
CA PHE A 99 8.18 -1.13 4.01
C PHE A 99 6.72 -1.46 4.29
N TYR A 100 6.42 -2.74 4.49
CA TYR A 100 5.06 -3.20 4.77
C TYR A 100 5.03 -4.52 5.53
N ASP A 101 3.94 -4.73 6.26
CA ASP A 101 3.65 -5.96 6.97
C ASP A 101 2.14 -6.27 7.00
N LEU A 102 1.81 -7.45 7.52
CA LEU A 102 0.48 -7.79 7.97
C LEU A 102 0.50 -8.10 9.46
N SER A 103 -0.55 -7.70 10.15
CA SER A 103 -0.85 -8.06 11.54
C SER A 103 -2.36 -8.12 11.76
N ASP A 104 -2.78 -8.74 12.86
CA ASP A 104 -4.17 -8.78 13.28
C ASP A 104 -4.36 -8.08 14.63
N ALA A 105 -5.55 -7.52 14.84
CA ALA A 105 -5.98 -6.98 16.12
C ALA A 105 -7.41 -7.43 16.42
N PHE A 106 -7.71 -7.68 17.69
CA PHE A 106 -9.03 -8.10 18.17
C PHE A 106 -9.54 -9.43 17.57
N GLY A 107 -8.63 -10.26 17.06
CA GLY A 107 -8.90 -11.57 16.45
C GLY A 107 -8.58 -11.60 14.96
N ASP A 108 -8.83 -12.75 14.33
CA ASP A 108 -8.41 -13.05 12.97
C ASP A 108 -9.58 -12.88 11.97
N ALA A 109 -9.67 -11.70 11.35
CA ALA A 109 -10.82 -11.30 10.51
C ALA A 109 -11.07 -12.19 9.29
N PHE A 110 -10.06 -12.92 8.83
CA PHE A 110 -10.12 -13.73 7.61
C PHE A 110 -9.77 -15.20 7.85
N THR A 111 -9.93 -15.72 9.07
CA THR A 111 -9.72 -17.15 9.35
C THR A 111 -10.38 -18.04 8.30
N GLY A 112 -9.62 -19.01 7.78
CA GLY A 112 -10.02 -19.92 6.71
C GLY A 112 -9.92 -19.33 5.30
N ASN A 113 -9.52 -18.07 5.14
CA ASN A 113 -9.37 -17.40 3.86
C ASN A 113 -7.93 -16.91 3.67
N ARG A 114 -7.25 -17.45 2.66
CA ARG A 114 -5.87 -17.09 2.34
C ARG A 114 -5.71 -15.59 2.10
N LEU A 115 -4.67 -14.99 2.69
CA LEU A 115 -4.25 -13.63 2.43
C LEU A 115 -2.88 -13.60 1.76
N LYS A 116 -2.68 -12.64 0.85
CA LYS A 116 -1.41 -12.48 0.15
C LYS A 116 -1.07 -11.01 -0.07
N VAL A 117 0.10 -10.58 0.39
CA VAL A 117 0.71 -9.31 -0.04
C VAL A 117 1.75 -9.58 -1.11
N SER A 118 1.66 -8.85 -2.22
CA SER A 118 2.67 -8.84 -3.27
C SER A 118 2.69 -7.50 -3.98
N GLY A 119 3.86 -7.09 -4.46
CA GLY A 119 3.97 -5.92 -5.32
C GLY A 119 3.93 -6.25 -6.82
N ASN A 120 3.83 -5.21 -7.64
CA ASN A 120 3.85 -5.30 -9.11
C ASN A 120 5.28 -5.45 -9.69
N SER A 121 6.30 -5.52 -8.84
CA SER A 121 7.69 -5.82 -9.21
C SER A 121 8.12 -7.14 -8.56
N ASN A 122 8.91 -7.93 -9.30
CA ASN A 122 9.46 -9.19 -8.81
C ASN A 122 10.47 -9.01 -7.65
N ALA A 123 10.98 -7.79 -7.45
CA ALA A 123 11.87 -7.46 -6.36
C ALA A 123 11.13 -7.28 -5.01
N CYS A 124 9.80 -7.12 -5.03
CA CYS A 124 9.03 -6.91 -3.81
C CYS A 124 8.94 -8.20 -2.99
N GLY A 125 9.21 -8.11 -1.69
CA GLY A 125 8.96 -9.22 -0.78
C GLY A 125 7.50 -9.65 -0.74
N ARG A 126 7.22 -10.91 -0.39
CA ARG A 126 5.85 -11.43 -0.34
C ARG A 126 5.50 -11.85 1.08
N ILE A 127 4.24 -11.62 1.44
CA ILE A 127 3.64 -12.12 2.68
C ILE A 127 2.48 -13.02 2.29
N VAL A 128 2.39 -14.21 2.88
CA VAL A 128 1.30 -15.14 2.64
C VAL A 128 0.85 -15.70 3.98
N TRP A 129 -0.44 -15.55 4.28
CA TRP A 129 -1.10 -16.20 5.41
C TRP A 129 -2.03 -17.25 4.80
N LEU A 130 -1.65 -18.52 4.92
CA LEU A 130 -2.32 -19.60 4.19
C LEU A 130 -3.79 -19.75 4.59
N ASP A 131 -4.07 -19.65 5.90
CA ASP A 131 -5.42 -19.80 6.46
C ASP A 131 -5.98 -18.48 7.01
N GLY A 132 -5.46 -17.35 6.52
CA GLY A 132 -5.92 -16.02 6.92
C GLY A 132 -5.55 -15.59 8.34
N THR A 133 -4.59 -16.28 8.96
CA THR A 133 -4.05 -16.02 10.29
C THR A 133 -2.54 -15.75 10.23
N PRO A 134 -1.99 -14.94 11.15
CA PRO A 134 -0.57 -14.61 11.16
C PRO A 134 0.31 -15.83 11.45
N PRO A 135 1.42 -16.03 10.71
CA PRO A 135 2.44 -16.99 11.09
C PRO A 135 3.22 -16.48 12.31
N ALA A 136 4.05 -17.35 12.90
CA ALA A 136 4.95 -16.93 13.97
C ALA A 136 5.98 -15.88 13.48
N GLY A 137 6.20 -14.85 14.29
CA GLY A 137 7.20 -13.82 14.07
C GLY A 137 6.80 -12.72 13.07
N SER A 138 7.55 -11.62 13.09
CA SER A 138 7.32 -10.49 12.19
C SER A 138 7.71 -10.83 10.75
N GLN A 139 6.87 -10.41 9.80
CA GLN A 139 7.04 -10.68 8.37
C GLN A 139 7.23 -9.40 7.54
N VAL A 140 7.79 -8.33 8.13
CA VAL A 140 8.07 -7.08 7.41
C VAL A 140 8.83 -7.37 6.12
N LYS A 141 8.32 -6.82 5.02
CA LYS A 141 8.94 -6.85 3.69
C LYS A 141 9.11 -5.42 3.18
N SER A 142 9.80 -5.30 2.06
CA SER A 142 9.99 -4.02 1.39
C SER A 142 9.90 -4.16 -0.12
N CYS A 143 9.70 -3.01 -0.76
CA CYS A 143 9.84 -2.83 -2.20
C CYS A 143 10.32 -1.41 -2.53
N THR A 144 10.52 -1.11 -3.81
CA THR A 144 10.78 0.26 -4.28
C THR A 144 9.55 1.14 -4.05
N SER A 145 9.75 2.41 -3.72
CA SER A 145 8.68 3.38 -3.45
C SER A 145 7.77 3.66 -4.66
N THR A 146 8.21 3.30 -5.87
CA THR A 146 7.46 3.41 -7.12
C THR A 146 6.59 2.19 -7.44
N ALA A 147 6.74 1.09 -6.70
CA ALA A 147 5.95 -0.11 -6.90
C ALA A 147 4.60 -0.02 -6.20
N ASP A 148 3.56 -0.60 -6.79
CA ASP A 148 2.31 -0.85 -6.05
C ASP A 148 2.51 -2.09 -5.18
N VAL A 149 2.00 -2.05 -3.95
CA VAL A 149 1.93 -3.21 -3.05
C VAL A 149 0.47 -3.50 -2.73
N THR A 150 0.03 -4.71 -3.06
CA THR A 150 -1.37 -5.12 -2.95
C THR A 150 -1.52 -6.25 -1.94
N LEU A 151 -2.36 -6.04 -0.92
CA LEU A 151 -2.99 -7.10 -0.15
C LEU A 151 -4.18 -7.65 -0.97
N THR A 152 -4.13 -8.93 -1.30
CA THR A 152 -5.25 -9.68 -1.87
C THR A 152 -5.92 -10.49 -0.76
N LEU A 153 -7.20 -10.23 -0.54
CA LEU A 153 -8.06 -10.99 0.38
C LEU A 153 -8.66 -12.19 -0.35
N CYS A 154 -8.76 -13.34 0.31
CA CYS A 154 -9.26 -14.60 -0.27
C CYS A 154 -8.49 -15.01 -1.56
N ALA A 155 -7.15 -15.08 -1.46
CA ALA A 155 -6.19 -15.08 -2.57
C ALA A 155 -5.86 -16.44 -3.21
#